data_AF-A0A7J8LXK8-F1
#
_entry.id   AF-A0A7J8LXK8-F1
#
_cell.length_a   1.000
_cell.length_b   1.000
_cell.length_c   1.000
_cell.angle_alpha   90.00
_cell.angle_beta   90.00
_cell.angle_gamma   90.00
#
_symmetry.space_group_name_H-M   'P 1'
#
loop_
_entity.id
_entity.type
_entity.pdbx_description
1 polymer ?
#
loop_
_entity_poly.entity_id
_entity_poly.type
_entity_poly.pdbx_seq_one_letter_code
_entity_poly.pdbx_strand_id
1 'polypeptide(L)'
;FGYFSRNSPSKQKLRFKLEGAQKDRWKLNDIDTNTVQERINSWLTKTQHFLSEITLPLVKTGQTGQSGPGKLDPRNEDEVDNQEMEDIFMAEGIIPRRLPNGNLSLAAIVSIEQFSRMNGLSGKKMQKIFRTLIPKTEYDDARNLVEYCCFRFLSRDSSDLHPCLKERAFQRLMFITMLAWENPYRDKNNLHAHSLTKSSLQGKLVGEEAFTRIAPAILGVADHPTAHNLFKALAGDELGISLRVWLTYIDELLKVHEGRRSYQIFEYPQLSEERVLCVGSSRKRPVLKWENNMAWPGKVTLTDKALYFEAVKFKGRSNAIRLDLTRPGLEVKKVKVGPFNSGLFDSGVAVSSGPGSQTWVLEFVDLGGELRRDVWHASISEIITLHKFLN
;
A
#
# COMPACT_ATOMS: atom_id res chain seq x y z
N PHE A 1 -44.90 40.03 25.82
CA PHE A 1 -46.34 40.13 25.50
C PHE A 1 -46.50 40.17 23.99
N GLY A 2 -47.34 39.30 23.42
CA GLY A 2 -47.92 39.46 22.08
C GLY A 2 -47.30 38.64 20.94
N TYR A 3 -47.92 37.50 20.65
CA TYR A 3 -47.79 36.70 19.42
C TYR A 3 -48.29 37.47 18.18
N PHE A 4 -47.67 37.23 17.03
CA PHE A 4 -48.37 37.22 15.73
C PHE A 4 -47.87 36.08 14.85
N SER A 5 -48.84 35.37 14.28
CA SER A 5 -48.71 34.23 13.38
C SER A 5 -48.73 34.69 11.91
N ARG A 6 -48.16 33.86 11.04
CA ARG A 6 -48.76 33.28 9.82
C ARG A 6 -48.01 33.50 8.50
N ASN A 7 -47.98 32.39 7.74
CA ASN A 7 -47.95 32.23 6.28
C ASN A 7 -46.59 31.99 5.58
N SER A 8 -46.43 30.71 5.19
CA SER A 8 -45.62 30.22 4.08
C SER A 8 -46.19 30.66 2.73
N PRO A 9 -45.36 30.91 1.70
CA PRO A 9 -45.83 30.97 0.32
C PRO A 9 -45.27 29.87 -0.60
N SER A 10 -46.19 29.48 -1.48
CA SER A 10 -46.20 28.67 -2.69
C SER A 10 -44.94 28.49 -3.55
N LYS A 11 -44.87 27.25 -4.08
CA LYS A 11 -44.18 26.78 -5.28
C LYS A 11 -44.24 27.75 -6.48
N GLN A 12 -43.10 28.03 -7.10
CA GLN A 12 -43.00 28.38 -8.53
C GLN A 12 -42.03 27.43 -9.22
N LYS A 13 -42.57 26.67 -10.19
CA LYS A 13 -41.89 25.66 -10.99
C LYS A 13 -41.51 26.33 -12.32
N LEU A 14 -40.25 26.75 -12.48
CA LEU A 14 -39.75 27.25 -13.76
C LEU A 14 -39.46 26.07 -14.69
N ARG A 15 -40.10 26.06 -15.85
CA ARG A 15 -40.04 25.02 -16.88
C ARG A 15 -39.28 25.61 -18.07
N PHE A 16 -38.09 25.10 -18.38
CA PHE A 16 -37.35 25.50 -19.58
C PHE A 16 -37.38 24.37 -20.62
N LYS A 17 -37.75 24.74 -21.86
CA LYS A 17 -37.71 23.91 -23.06
C LYS A 17 -36.27 23.88 -23.60
N LEU A 18 -35.81 22.71 -24.02
CA LEU A 18 -34.54 22.51 -24.71
C LEU A 18 -34.85 22.40 -26.22
N GLU A 19 -34.40 23.37 -27.02
CA GLU A 19 -34.34 23.25 -28.48
C GLU A 19 -32.98 22.66 -28.88
N GLY A 20 -33.02 21.72 -29.82
CA GLY A 20 -31.89 20.88 -30.18
C GLY A 20 -30.93 21.52 -31.17
N ALA A 21 -29.64 21.19 -31.01
CA ALA A 21 -28.68 21.16 -32.09
C ALA A 21 -27.90 19.83 -31.98
N GLN A 22 -27.92 19.09 -33.09
CA GLN A 22 -27.56 17.69 -33.22
C GLN A 22 -26.14 17.56 -33.78
N LYS A 23 -25.27 16.77 -33.12
CA LYS A 23 -24.38 15.83 -33.82
C LYS A 23 -23.84 14.74 -32.89
N ASP A 24 -24.03 13.50 -33.36
CA ASP A 24 -23.37 12.23 -33.04
C ASP A 24 -23.74 11.42 -31.77
N ARG A 25 -24.98 10.90 -31.84
CA ARG A 25 -25.47 9.53 -31.50
C ARG A 25 -24.78 8.72 -30.38
N TRP A 26 -25.33 8.85 -29.17
CA TRP A 26 -25.50 7.72 -28.24
C TRP A 26 -26.94 7.20 -28.41
N LYS A 27 -27.13 5.91 -28.69
CA LYS A 27 -28.48 5.30 -28.69
C LYS A 27 -28.86 4.99 -27.24
N LEU A 28 -29.56 5.93 -26.60
CA LEU A 28 -30.21 5.78 -25.30
C LEU A 28 -31.68 5.44 -25.54
N ASN A 29 -32.06 4.18 -25.34
CA ASN A 29 -33.43 3.86 -24.97
C ASN A 29 -33.40 3.32 -23.53
N ASP A 30 -34.31 3.87 -22.73
CA ASP A 30 -34.69 3.50 -21.36
C ASP A 30 -33.68 3.80 -20.24
N ILE A 31 -33.51 5.09 -19.95
CA ILE A 31 -33.15 5.55 -18.60
C ILE A 31 -34.15 6.64 -18.20
N ASP A 32 -35.03 6.32 -17.24
CA ASP A 32 -35.95 7.28 -16.64
C ASP A 32 -35.18 8.26 -15.75
N THR A 33 -34.82 9.40 -16.36
CA THR A 33 -34.06 10.51 -15.76
C THR A 33 -34.68 11.08 -14.48
N ASN A 34 -35.98 10.86 -14.23
CA ASN A 34 -36.63 11.37 -13.02
C ASN A 34 -36.31 10.50 -11.78
N THR A 35 -36.15 9.18 -11.96
CA THR A 35 -35.81 8.26 -10.85
C THR A 35 -34.35 8.41 -10.37
N VAL A 36 -33.45 8.83 -11.26
CA VAL A 36 -32.05 9.09 -10.95
C VAL A 36 -31.89 10.37 -10.11
N GLN A 37 -32.65 11.42 -10.45
CA GLN A 37 -32.62 12.69 -9.72
C GLN A 37 -33.22 12.56 -8.30
N GLU A 38 -34.30 11.79 -8.15
CA GLU A 38 -34.93 11.56 -6.84
C GLU A 38 -34.03 10.77 -5.87
N ARG A 39 -33.21 9.83 -6.37
CA ARG A 39 -32.25 9.07 -5.54
C ARG A 39 -31.02 9.89 -5.13
N ILE A 40 -30.54 10.78 -5.99
CA ILE A 40 -29.43 11.69 -5.66
C ILE A 40 -29.87 12.70 -4.58
N ASN A 41 -31.10 13.23 -4.69
CA ASN A 41 -31.68 14.10 -3.68
C ASN A 41 -31.98 13.36 -2.35
N SER A 42 -32.34 12.07 -2.41
CA SER A 42 -32.48 11.20 -1.22
C SER A 42 -31.14 10.91 -0.53
N TRP A 43 -30.04 10.87 -1.28
CA TRP A 43 -28.71 10.64 -0.73
C TRP A 43 -28.16 11.90 -0.04
N LEU A 44 -28.34 13.08 -0.65
CA LEU A 44 -27.94 14.37 -0.09
C LEU A 44 -28.69 14.75 1.20
N THR A 45 -29.96 14.35 1.33
CA THR A 45 -30.77 14.61 2.54
C THR A 45 -30.42 13.67 3.70
N LYS A 46 -29.93 12.45 3.43
CA LYS A 46 -29.50 11.51 4.48
C LYS A 46 -28.17 11.90 5.12
N THR A 47 -27.31 12.66 4.42
CA THR A 47 -26.07 13.20 4.99
C THR A 47 -26.28 14.37 5.95
N GLN A 48 -27.43 15.07 5.92
CA GLN A 48 -27.72 16.14 6.86
C GLN A 48 -28.21 15.65 8.23
N HIS A 49 -28.80 14.45 8.32
CA HIS A 49 -29.29 13.88 9.58
C HIS A 49 -28.17 13.27 10.45
N PHE A 50 -26.98 13.02 9.89
CA PHE A 50 -25.84 12.47 10.63
C PHE A 50 -24.99 13.53 11.34
N LEU A 51 -25.16 14.81 11.01
CA LEU A 51 -24.38 15.91 11.60
C LEU A 51 -25.04 16.56 12.83
N SER A 52 -26.29 16.21 13.15
CA SER A 52 -27.01 16.73 14.32
C SER A 52 -26.86 15.88 15.59
N GLU A 53 -26.19 14.72 15.53
CA GLU A 53 -26.01 13.83 16.69
C GLU A 53 -24.66 14.00 17.43
N ILE A 54 -23.80 14.94 17.02
CA ILE A 54 -22.48 15.14 17.67
C ILE A 54 -22.42 16.47 18.43
N THR A 55 -23.43 16.75 19.25
CA THR A 55 -23.35 17.84 20.23
C THR A 55 -23.80 17.38 21.62
N LEU A 56 -22.81 17.37 22.54
CA LEU A 56 -22.86 17.41 24.03
C LEU A 56 -22.73 16.06 24.79
N PRO A 57 -22.19 16.05 26.04
CA PRO A 57 -20.75 15.86 26.29
C PRO A 57 -20.45 14.70 27.27
N LEU A 58 -19.14 14.40 27.41
CA LEU A 58 -18.49 13.52 28.38
C LEU A 58 -19.18 13.44 29.77
N VAL A 59 -19.52 12.21 30.21
CA VAL A 59 -19.49 11.80 31.62
C VAL A 59 -19.04 10.34 31.72
N LYS A 60 -18.04 10.09 32.59
CA LYS A 60 -17.56 8.76 33.01
C LYS A 60 -18.54 8.12 33.99
N THR A 61 -18.93 6.86 33.75
CA THR A 61 -19.28 5.91 34.82
C THR A 61 -18.96 4.49 34.36
N GLY A 62 -18.38 3.69 35.25
CA GLY A 62 -17.89 2.35 34.96
C GLY A 62 -18.90 1.22 35.16
N GLN A 63 -18.35 0.02 34.91
CA GLN A 63 -18.78 -1.33 35.26
C GLN A 63 -19.46 -2.22 34.18
N THR A 64 -18.84 -3.41 34.08
CA THR A 64 -19.38 -4.76 33.84
C THR A 64 -19.90 -5.17 32.45
N GLY A 65 -19.04 -5.95 31.76
CA GLY A 65 -19.30 -7.32 31.32
C GLY A 65 -20.36 -7.57 30.24
N GLN A 66 -19.91 -7.93 29.03
CA GLN A 66 -20.32 -9.13 28.30
C GLN A 66 -19.56 -9.25 26.96
N SER A 67 -18.92 -10.40 26.78
CA SER A 67 -18.17 -10.82 25.60
C SER A 67 -19.08 -11.31 24.47
N GLY A 68 -18.85 -10.83 23.25
CA GLY A 68 -19.41 -11.34 21.99
C GLY A 68 -18.31 -11.46 20.93
N PRO A 69 -18.42 -12.39 19.96
CA PRO A 69 -17.30 -12.86 19.16
C PRO A 69 -16.97 -11.88 18.02
N GLY A 70 -15.68 -11.65 17.78
CA GLY A 70 -15.19 -10.98 16.57
C GLY A 70 -14.58 -9.58 16.74
N LYS A 71 -13.95 -9.30 17.89
CA LYS A 71 -12.93 -8.24 17.98
C LYS A 71 -11.63 -8.88 18.46
N LEU A 72 -10.62 -8.90 17.59
CA LEU A 72 -9.23 -9.15 18.01
C LEU A 72 -8.86 -7.98 18.94
N ASP A 73 -8.69 -8.32 20.20
CA ASP A 73 -8.23 -7.40 21.24
C ASP A 73 -6.73 -7.13 20.99
N PRO A 74 -6.26 -5.87 20.95
CA PRO A 74 -4.85 -5.54 20.70
C PRO A 74 -3.88 -6.23 21.67
N ARG A 75 -4.36 -6.63 22.85
CA ARG A 75 -3.57 -7.38 23.85
C ARG A 75 -3.19 -8.79 23.40
N ASN A 76 -4.01 -9.45 22.59
CA ASN A 76 -3.74 -10.83 22.17
C ASN A 76 -2.74 -10.90 21.01
N GLU A 77 -2.74 -9.91 20.11
CA GLU A 77 -1.68 -9.78 19.09
C GLU A 77 -0.32 -9.54 19.75
N ASP A 78 -0.29 -8.71 20.80
CA ASP A 78 0.91 -8.46 21.58
C ASP A 78 1.45 -9.69 22.32
N GLU A 79 0.58 -10.56 22.85
CA GLU A 79 0.95 -11.80 23.54
C GLU A 79 1.43 -12.89 22.57
N VAL A 80 0.77 -13.08 21.42
CA VAL A 80 1.21 -14.02 20.38
C VAL A 80 2.54 -13.55 19.77
N ASP A 81 2.69 -12.25 19.54
CA ASP A 81 3.95 -11.63 19.10
C ASP A 81 5.09 -11.82 20.11
N ASN A 82 4.79 -11.87 21.42
CA ASN A 82 5.79 -12.12 22.46
C ASN A 82 6.28 -13.56 22.41
N GLN A 83 5.37 -14.53 22.25
CA GLN A 83 5.72 -15.95 22.20
C GLN A 83 6.53 -16.31 20.95
N GLU A 84 6.14 -15.80 19.77
CA GLU A 84 6.91 -16.00 18.53
C GLU A 84 8.29 -15.36 18.58
N MET A 85 8.44 -14.22 19.28
CA MET A 85 9.75 -13.62 19.51
C MET A 85 10.61 -14.49 20.41
N GLU A 86 10.08 -14.97 21.53
CA GLU A 86 10.83 -15.86 22.43
C GLU A 86 11.33 -17.10 21.67
N ASP A 87 10.52 -17.70 20.80
CA ASP A 87 10.91 -18.85 19.98
C ASP A 87 12.07 -18.54 19.00
N ILE A 88 12.14 -17.31 18.46
CA ILE A 88 13.28 -16.85 17.65
C ILE A 88 14.55 -16.70 18.52
N PHE A 89 14.41 -16.29 19.77
CA PHE A 89 15.51 -15.99 20.70
C PHE A 89 15.98 -17.19 21.55
N MET A 90 15.18 -18.25 21.70
CA MET A 90 15.56 -19.50 22.41
C MET A 90 16.61 -20.36 21.69
N ALA A 91 17.18 -19.82 20.62
CA ALA A 91 18.30 -20.38 19.88
C ALA A 91 19.65 -20.22 20.61
N GLU A 92 19.82 -20.86 21.77
CA GLU A 92 21.11 -20.86 22.47
C GLU A 92 22.22 -21.60 21.67
N GLY A 93 23.04 -20.80 20.98
CA GLY A 93 24.50 -20.82 21.02
C GLY A 93 25.27 -22.03 20.47
N ILE A 94 25.49 -22.09 19.16
CA ILE A 94 26.49 -23.01 18.58
C ILE A 94 27.62 -22.24 17.84
N ILE A 95 27.42 -21.03 17.32
CA ILE A 95 28.48 -20.24 16.65
C ILE A 95 29.54 -19.69 17.63
N PRO A 96 30.84 -19.71 17.27
CA PRO A 96 31.87 -18.96 18.00
C PRO A 96 31.54 -17.46 18.02
N ARG A 97 31.32 -16.89 19.20
CA ARG A 97 30.96 -15.47 19.38
C ARG A 97 32.04 -14.49 18.91
N ARG A 98 33.27 -14.96 18.67
CA ARG A 98 34.44 -14.14 18.33
C ARG A 98 34.84 -14.35 16.87
N LEU A 99 34.80 -13.27 16.09
CA LEU A 99 35.52 -13.13 14.82
C LEU A 99 36.79 -12.29 15.04
N PRO A 100 37.76 -12.29 14.12
CA PRO A 100 39.01 -11.53 14.27
C PRO A 100 38.78 -10.04 14.55
N ASN A 101 37.72 -9.46 13.99
CA ASN A 101 37.36 -8.04 14.14
C ASN A 101 36.54 -7.72 15.42
N GLY A 102 36.07 -8.73 16.16
CA GLY A 102 35.31 -8.49 17.39
C GLY A 102 34.31 -9.58 17.76
N ASN A 103 33.63 -9.38 18.88
CA ASN A 103 32.52 -10.23 19.30
C ASN A 103 31.26 -9.87 18.50
N LEU A 104 30.55 -10.86 17.96
CA LEU A 104 29.32 -10.64 17.22
C LEU A 104 28.23 -10.04 18.10
N SER A 105 27.49 -9.09 17.52
CA SER A 105 26.24 -8.59 18.10
C SER A 105 25.23 -9.73 18.20
N LEU A 106 24.29 -9.63 19.13
CA LEU A 106 23.27 -10.67 19.29
C LEU A 106 22.33 -10.72 18.08
N ALA A 107 22.05 -9.59 17.43
CA ALA A 107 21.34 -9.54 16.15
C ALA A 107 22.07 -10.37 15.06
N ALA A 108 23.40 -10.22 14.96
CA ALA A 108 24.21 -11.00 14.03
C ALA A 108 24.20 -12.50 14.36
N ILE A 109 24.31 -12.87 15.64
CA ILE A 109 24.22 -14.28 16.06
C ILE A 109 22.87 -14.88 15.69
N VAL A 110 21.76 -14.19 16.00
CA VAL A 110 20.40 -14.65 15.69
C VAL A 110 20.22 -14.78 14.18
N SER A 111 20.60 -13.76 13.39
CA SER A 111 20.50 -13.80 11.94
C SER A 111 21.28 -14.98 11.34
N ILE A 112 22.55 -15.16 11.73
CA ILE A 112 23.39 -16.24 11.21
C ILE A 112 22.85 -17.62 11.61
N GLU A 113 22.47 -17.85 12.88
CA GLU A 113 21.94 -19.15 13.30
C GLU A 113 20.63 -19.48 12.61
N GLN A 114 19.68 -18.53 12.57
CA GLN A 114 18.36 -18.79 12.01
C GLN A 114 18.44 -19.05 10.51
N PHE A 115 19.16 -18.23 9.73
CA PHE A 115 19.36 -18.51 8.31
C PHE A 115 20.18 -19.78 8.06
N SER A 116 21.11 -20.14 8.95
CA SER A 116 21.82 -21.41 8.83
C SER A 116 20.87 -22.59 9.00
N ARG A 117 19.97 -22.56 10.00
CA ARG A 117 18.96 -23.59 10.23
C ARG A 117 17.97 -23.70 9.09
N MET A 118 17.49 -22.57 8.58
CA MET A 118 16.63 -22.53 7.39
C MET A 118 17.33 -23.08 6.14
N ASN A 119 18.67 -23.01 6.10
CA ASN A 119 19.48 -23.68 5.08
C ASN A 119 19.75 -25.18 5.34
N GLY A 120 19.31 -25.74 6.47
CA GLY A 120 19.58 -27.12 6.89
C GLY A 120 20.97 -27.33 7.49
N LEU A 121 21.62 -26.26 7.95
CA LEU A 121 22.99 -26.26 8.49
C LEU A 121 23.02 -25.69 9.91
N SER A 122 24.07 -26.01 10.66
CA SER A 122 24.40 -25.23 11.88
C SER A 122 25.20 -24.00 11.51
N GLY A 123 25.12 -22.93 12.32
CA GLY A 123 25.91 -21.73 12.07
C GLY A 123 27.43 -21.98 12.00
N LYS A 124 27.95 -22.92 12.80
CA LYS A 124 29.35 -23.39 12.70
C LYS A 124 29.69 -23.96 11.32
N LYS A 125 28.83 -24.84 10.79
CA LYS A 125 29.04 -25.43 9.46
C LYS A 125 28.94 -24.37 8.37
N MET A 126 27.97 -23.45 8.48
CA MET A 126 27.82 -22.32 7.56
C MET A 126 29.06 -21.43 7.53
N GLN A 127 29.58 -21.05 8.70
CA GLN A 127 30.80 -20.25 8.81
C GLN A 127 32.03 -20.97 8.21
N LYS A 128 32.14 -22.29 8.39
CA LYS A 128 33.23 -23.08 7.77
C LYS A 128 33.15 -23.07 6.25
N ILE A 129 31.95 -23.24 5.69
CA ILE A 129 31.72 -23.19 4.24
C ILE A 129 32.08 -21.79 3.72
N PHE A 130 31.56 -20.74 4.35
CA PHE A 130 31.85 -19.35 4.00
C PHE A 130 33.37 -19.07 3.94
N ARG A 131 34.12 -19.46 4.97
CA ARG A 131 35.58 -19.31 5.03
C ARG A 131 36.34 -20.10 3.95
N THR A 132 35.73 -21.13 3.38
CA THR A 132 36.33 -21.92 2.30
C THR A 132 36.11 -21.26 0.93
N LEU A 133 35.02 -20.51 0.79
CA LEU A 133 34.61 -19.89 -0.48
C LEU A 133 35.15 -18.48 -0.68
N ILE A 134 35.41 -17.73 0.41
CA ILE A 134 35.75 -16.31 0.34
C ILE A 134 37.25 -16.08 0.65
N PRO A 135 37.94 -15.18 -0.09
CA PRO A 135 39.32 -14.78 0.21
C PRO A 135 39.52 -14.26 1.64
N LYS A 136 40.77 -14.37 2.13
CA LYS A 136 41.11 -14.03 3.52
C LYS A 136 40.79 -12.57 3.91
N THR A 137 40.81 -11.64 2.97
CA THR A 137 40.58 -10.23 3.23
C THR A 137 39.11 -9.88 3.50
N GLU A 138 38.18 -10.71 3.04
CA GLU A 138 36.73 -10.43 3.09
C GLU A 138 35.97 -11.27 4.12
N TYR A 139 36.52 -12.39 4.62
CA TYR A 139 35.84 -13.20 5.63
C TYR A 139 35.84 -12.58 7.03
N ASP A 140 36.73 -11.63 7.30
CA ASP A 140 36.88 -11.01 8.63
C ASP A 140 35.71 -10.06 8.96
N ASP A 141 35.05 -9.51 7.94
CA ASP A 141 33.84 -8.71 8.09
C ASP A 141 32.61 -9.59 8.35
N ALA A 142 31.99 -9.38 9.50
CA ALA A 142 30.79 -10.07 9.92
C ALA A 142 29.57 -9.69 9.05
N ARG A 143 29.56 -8.53 8.38
CA ARG A 143 28.53 -8.17 7.39
C ARG A 143 28.46 -9.19 6.27
N ASN A 144 29.62 -9.58 5.73
CA ASN A 144 29.71 -10.55 4.66
C ASN A 144 29.18 -11.93 5.07
N LEU A 145 29.40 -12.33 6.33
CA LEU A 145 28.84 -13.58 6.85
C LEU A 145 27.31 -13.50 7.02
N VAL A 146 26.78 -12.38 7.53
CA VAL A 146 25.33 -12.13 7.64
C VAL A 146 24.67 -12.18 6.26
N GLU A 147 25.25 -11.47 5.29
CA GLU A 147 24.80 -11.47 3.89
C GLU A 147 24.83 -12.87 3.29
N TYR A 148 25.95 -13.59 3.42
CA TYR A 148 26.07 -14.92 2.86
C TYR A 148 25.00 -15.88 3.40
N CYS A 149 24.75 -15.86 4.70
CA CYS A 149 23.72 -16.69 5.32
C CYS A 149 22.31 -16.33 4.80
N CYS A 150 21.99 -15.03 4.80
CA CYS A 150 20.70 -14.52 4.38
C CYS A 150 20.45 -14.75 2.89
N PHE A 151 21.35 -14.30 2.01
CA PHE A 151 21.19 -14.38 0.56
C PHE A 151 21.20 -15.80 0.05
N ARG A 152 22.00 -16.70 0.67
CA ARG A 152 21.96 -18.13 0.32
C ARG A 152 20.60 -18.75 0.60
N PHE A 153 19.88 -18.29 1.62
CA PHE A 153 18.50 -18.72 1.85
C PHE A 153 17.55 -18.10 0.82
N LEU A 154 17.59 -16.78 0.66
CA LEU A 154 16.70 -16.03 -0.22
C LEU A 154 16.82 -16.46 -1.70
N SER A 155 18.01 -16.84 -2.15
CA SER A 155 18.27 -17.25 -3.53
C SER A 155 17.73 -18.64 -3.88
N ARG A 156 17.13 -19.37 -2.93
CA ARG A 156 16.53 -20.69 -3.20
C ARG A 156 15.18 -20.60 -3.89
N ASP A 157 14.52 -19.45 -3.79
CA ASP A 157 13.21 -19.21 -4.39
C ASP A 157 13.35 -18.30 -5.61
N SER A 158 12.52 -18.54 -6.62
CA SER A 158 12.43 -17.74 -7.85
C SER A 158 11.03 -17.17 -8.08
N SER A 159 10.17 -17.20 -7.06
CA SER A 159 8.83 -16.63 -7.07
C SER A 159 8.90 -15.11 -7.11
N ASP A 160 7.91 -14.47 -7.76
CA ASP A 160 7.81 -13.01 -7.81
C ASP A 160 7.77 -12.35 -6.41
N LEU A 161 7.27 -13.09 -5.42
CA LEU A 161 7.21 -12.69 -4.02
C LEU A 161 7.67 -13.87 -3.15
N HIS A 162 8.63 -13.62 -2.25
CA HIS A 162 9.17 -14.66 -1.39
C HIS A 162 8.10 -15.22 -0.43
N PRO A 163 7.82 -16.54 -0.39
CA PRO A 163 6.68 -17.11 0.32
C PRO A 163 6.74 -16.93 1.84
N CYS A 164 7.93 -16.98 2.44
CA CYS A 164 8.11 -16.77 3.88
C CYS A 164 7.72 -15.35 4.35
N LEU A 165 7.53 -14.37 3.45
CA LEU A 165 7.06 -13.04 3.84
C LEU A 165 5.69 -13.07 4.53
N LYS A 166 4.88 -14.12 4.33
CA LYS A 166 3.61 -14.30 5.03
C LYS A 166 3.77 -14.61 6.51
N GLU A 167 4.95 -15.09 6.93
CA GLU A 167 5.23 -15.47 8.31
C GLU A 167 5.77 -14.27 9.09
N ARG A 168 5.08 -13.87 10.16
CA ARG A 168 5.49 -12.74 11.02
C ARG A 168 6.89 -12.92 11.59
N ALA A 169 7.23 -14.15 12.00
CA ALA A 169 8.58 -14.50 12.46
C ALA A 169 9.67 -14.17 11.42
N PHE A 170 9.44 -14.48 10.14
CA PHE A 170 10.37 -14.18 9.07
C PHE A 170 10.50 -12.68 8.81
N GLN A 171 9.39 -11.93 8.85
CA GLN A 171 9.42 -10.46 8.72
C GLN A 171 10.30 -9.84 9.83
N ARG A 172 10.16 -10.31 11.08
CA ARG A 172 11.00 -9.88 12.20
C ARG A 172 12.47 -10.27 12.00
N LEU A 173 12.73 -11.48 11.51
CA LEU A 173 14.09 -11.94 11.21
C LEU A 173 14.77 -11.05 10.16
N MET A 174 14.05 -10.61 9.12
CA MET A 174 14.59 -9.66 8.13
C MET A 174 14.95 -8.32 8.77
N PHE A 175 14.11 -7.80 9.66
CA PHE A 175 14.41 -6.58 10.42
C PHE A 175 15.66 -6.73 11.30
N ILE A 176 15.75 -7.83 12.06
CA ILE A 176 16.92 -8.16 12.87
C ILE A 176 18.18 -8.28 12.00
N THR A 177 18.03 -8.82 10.79
CA THR A 177 19.14 -9.00 9.85
C THR A 177 19.63 -7.67 9.29
N MET A 178 18.74 -6.72 9.02
CA MET A 178 19.14 -5.35 8.67
C MET A 178 19.91 -4.70 9.83
N LEU A 179 19.44 -4.82 11.07
CA LEU A 179 20.17 -4.33 12.25
C LEU A 179 21.52 -5.03 12.45
N ALA A 180 21.57 -6.35 12.20
CA ALA A 180 22.78 -7.14 12.26
C ALA A 180 23.80 -6.71 11.21
N TRP A 181 23.35 -6.36 10.01
CA TRP A 181 24.20 -5.87 8.95
C TRP A 181 24.76 -4.47 9.29
N GLU A 182 23.92 -3.59 9.83
CA GLU A 182 24.32 -2.25 10.22
C GLU A 182 25.38 -2.26 11.34
N ASN A 183 25.11 -3.04 12.39
CA ASN A 183 25.93 -3.16 13.59
C ASN A 183 26.24 -4.64 13.91
N PRO A 184 27.19 -5.26 13.18
CA PRO A 184 27.43 -6.71 13.28
C PRO A 184 28.24 -7.12 14.51
N TYR A 185 28.92 -6.18 15.16
CA TYR A 185 29.73 -6.42 16.35
C TYR A 185 29.09 -5.81 17.61
N ARG A 186 29.39 -6.39 18.78
CA ARG A 186 29.02 -5.81 20.07
C ARG A 186 29.75 -4.50 20.28
N ASP A 187 28.99 -3.49 20.69
CA ASP A 187 29.56 -2.27 21.24
C ASP A 187 30.33 -2.59 22.52
N LYS A 188 31.60 -2.19 22.58
CA LYS A 188 32.50 -2.43 23.72
C LYS A 188 32.00 -1.73 24.99
N ASN A 189 31.20 -0.67 24.85
CA ASN A 189 30.70 0.13 25.96
C ASN A 189 29.40 -0.41 26.58
N ASN A 190 28.74 -1.39 25.94
CA ASN A 190 27.44 -1.92 26.35
C ASN A 190 27.55 -3.39 26.83
N LEU A 191 28.38 -3.61 27.85
CA LEU A 191 28.64 -4.92 28.46
C LEU A 191 27.41 -5.57 29.12
N HIS A 192 26.32 -4.83 29.35
CA HIS A 192 25.09 -5.32 30.01
C HIS A 192 23.96 -5.72 29.04
N ALA A 193 24.13 -5.59 27.73
CA ALA A 193 23.11 -5.95 26.73
C ALA A 193 23.06 -7.47 26.45
N HIS A 194 23.01 -8.28 27.50
CA HIS A 194 23.03 -9.74 27.41
C HIS A 194 21.68 -10.38 27.08
N SER A 195 20.59 -9.62 27.12
CA SER A 195 19.25 -10.11 26.79
C SER A 195 18.62 -9.23 25.72
N LEU A 196 18.38 -9.80 24.53
CA LEU A 196 17.45 -9.21 23.58
C LEU A 196 16.03 -9.67 23.98
N THR A 197 15.43 -8.99 24.95
CA THR A 197 13.97 -9.03 25.16
C THR A 197 13.30 -8.08 24.16
N LYS A 198 11.97 -8.18 23.93
CA LYS A 198 11.18 -7.25 23.09
C LYS A 198 11.51 -5.77 23.35
N SER A 199 11.89 -5.43 24.58
CA SER A 199 12.35 -4.11 25.03
C SER A 199 13.67 -3.61 24.39
N SER A 200 14.46 -4.48 23.78
CA SER A 200 15.78 -4.15 23.19
C SER A 200 15.74 -3.87 21.68
N LEU A 201 14.74 -4.41 20.97
CA LEU A 201 14.43 -4.02 19.58
C LEU A 201 13.55 -2.76 19.55
N GLN A 202 12.81 -2.51 20.63
CA GLN A 202 12.00 -1.32 20.78
C GLN A 202 12.90 -0.08 20.83
N GLY A 203 12.78 0.78 19.82
CA GLY A 203 13.62 1.97 19.63
C GLY A 203 14.86 1.76 18.76
N LYS A 204 15.13 0.54 18.27
CA LYS A 204 16.12 0.34 17.21
C LYS A 204 15.52 0.73 15.86
N LEU A 205 16.31 1.46 15.08
CA LEU A 205 15.99 1.89 13.73
C LEU A 205 16.97 1.24 12.77
N VAL A 206 16.45 0.79 11.63
CA VAL A 206 17.26 0.34 10.50
C VAL A 206 17.64 1.57 9.68
N GLY A 207 18.93 1.75 9.45
CA GLY A 207 19.48 2.79 8.60
C GLY A 207 19.37 2.48 7.10
N GLU A 208 19.61 3.50 6.29
CA GLU A 208 19.47 3.46 4.83
C GLU A 208 20.36 2.40 4.18
N GLU A 209 21.64 2.33 4.56
CA GLU A 209 22.60 1.39 3.97
C GLU A 209 22.17 -0.06 4.18
N ALA A 210 21.71 -0.39 5.39
CA ALA A 210 21.26 -1.73 5.72
C ALA A 210 19.98 -2.10 4.96
N PHE A 211 19.03 -1.15 4.87
CA PHE A 211 17.79 -1.36 4.12
C PHE A 211 18.07 -1.56 2.62
N THR A 212 18.83 -0.65 2.00
CA THR A 212 19.14 -0.70 0.56
C THR A 212 19.99 -1.90 0.18
N ARG A 213 20.76 -2.46 1.12
CA ARG A 213 21.52 -3.69 0.90
C ARG A 213 20.68 -4.95 1.00
N ILE A 214 19.86 -5.08 2.05
CA ILE A 214 19.16 -6.32 2.39
C ILE A 214 17.76 -6.40 1.78
N ALA A 215 16.97 -5.32 1.81
CA ALA A 215 15.58 -5.36 1.36
C ALA A 215 15.44 -5.77 -0.13
N PRO A 216 16.28 -5.28 -1.07
CA PRO A 216 16.19 -5.71 -2.47
C PRO A 216 16.59 -7.16 -2.73
N ALA A 217 17.28 -7.81 -1.77
CA ALA A 217 17.57 -9.24 -1.90
C ALA A 217 16.34 -10.12 -1.63
N ILE A 218 15.28 -9.55 -1.04
CA ILE A 218 14.02 -10.24 -0.79
C ILE A 218 13.10 -10.00 -1.99
N LEU A 219 12.79 -11.06 -2.74
CA LEU A 219 11.93 -10.98 -3.92
C LEU A 219 10.56 -10.38 -3.57
N GLY A 220 10.18 -9.36 -4.34
CA GLY A 220 8.90 -8.65 -4.22
C GLY A 220 8.88 -7.54 -3.16
N VAL A 221 9.96 -7.35 -2.38
CA VAL A 221 10.02 -6.28 -1.35
C VAL A 221 10.46 -4.96 -1.97
N ALA A 222 11.67 -4.86 -2.48
CA ALA A 222 12.20 -3.59 -3.01
C ALA A 222 13.00 -3.82 -4.29
N ASP A 223 13.00 -2.85 -5.20
CA ASP A 223 13.87 -2.86 -6.37
C ASP A 223 15.19 -2.16 -6.04
N HIS A 224 16.31 -2.73 -6.49
CA HIS A 224 17.64 -2.17 -6.21
C HIS A 224 17.79 -0.70 -6.63
N PRO A 225 17.30 -0.26 -7.80
CA PRO A 225 17.44 1.15 -8.23
C PRO A 225 16.59 2.14 -7.42
N THR A 226 15.50 1.69 -6.80
CA THR A 226 14.53 2.57 -6.12
C THR A 226 14.50 2.40 -4.60
N ALA A 227 15.31 1.46 -4.07
CA ALA A 227 15.34 1.13 -2.65
C ALA A 227 15.58 2.35 -1.75
N HIS A 228 16.41 3.30 -2.18
CA HIS A 228 16.64 4.55 -1.44
C HIS A 228 15.37 5.41 -1.35
N ASN A 229 14.64 5.56 -2.46
CA ASN A 229 13.39 6.32 -2.46
C ASN A 229 12.33 5.66 -1.57
N LEU A 230 12.27 4.33 -1.60
CA LEU A 230 11.41 3.56 -0.70
C LEU A 230 11.82 3.75 0.76
N PHE A 231 13.12 3.70 1.07
CA PHE A 231 13.62 3.96 2.42
C PHE A 231 13.16 5.34 2.93
N LYS A 232 13.39 6.39 2.14
CA LYS A 232 12.97 7.76 2.47
C LYS A 232 11.46 7.87 2.71
N ALA A 233 10.65 7.21 1.87
CA ALA A 233 9.20 7.21 2.03
C ALA A 233 8.75 6.50 3.32
N LEU A 234 9.44 5.44 3.72
CA LEU A 234 9.13 4.67 4.93
C LEU A 234 9.66 5.35 6.21
N ALA A 235 10.87 5.91 6.16
CA ALA A 235 11.48 6.61 7.30
C ALA A 235 10.80 7.96 7.56
N GLY A 236 10.35 8.66 6.51
CA GLY A 236 9.80 10.01 6.64
C GLY A 236 10.85 10.98 7.17
N ASP A 237 10.53 11.69 8.25
CA ASP A 237 11.45 12.61 8.93
C ASP A 237 12.30 11.92 10.02
N GLU A 238 12.13 10.61 10.23
CA GLU A 238 12.88 9.84 11.21
C GLU A 238 14.26 9.43 10.69
N LEU A 239 15.18 9.13 11.61
CA LEU A 239 16.54 8.69 11.29
C LEU A 239 16.62 7.29 10.65
N GLY A 240 15.52 6.53 10.65
CA GLY A 240 15.47 5.21 10.06
C GLY A 240 14.13 4.50 10.24
N ILE A 241 14.07 3.25 9.79
CA ILE A 241 12.84 2.46 9.79
C ILE A 241 12.72 1.70 11.11
N SER A 242 11.63 1.93 11.84
CA SER A 242 11.30 1.14 13.03
C SER A 242 10.69 -0.21 12.67
N LEU A 243 10.72 -1.17 13.60
CA LEU A 243 10.10 -2.49 13.41
C LEU A 243 8.61 -2.37 13.06
N ARG A 244 7.89 -1.45 13.71
CA ARG A 244 6.46 -1.23 13.43
C ARG A 244 6.24 -0.80 11.98
N VAL A 245 7.00 0.17 11.51
CA VAL A 245 6.92 0.66 10.11
C VAL A 245 7.23 -0.48 9.13
N TRP A 246 8.28 -1.24 9.39
CA TRP A 246 8.63 -2.41 8.57
C TRP A 246 7.50 -3.44 8.49
N LEU A 247 6.93 -3.84 9.64
CA LEU A 247 5.83 -4.82 9.66
C LEU A 247 4.57 -4.30 8.96
N THR A 248 4.22 -3.02 9.16
CA THR A 248 3.10 -2.40 8.45
C THR A 248 3.33 -2.35 6.95
N TYR A 249 4.54 -2.00 6.53
CA TYR A 249 4.90 -1.98 5.11
C TYR A 249 4.74 -3.35 4.45
N ILE A 250 5.26 -4.42 5.07
CA ILE A 250 5.12 -5.77 4.52
C ILE A 250 3.65 -6.21 4.50
N ASP A 251 2.87 -5.92 5.54
CA ASP A 251 1.44 -6.27 5.58
C ASP A 251 0.64 -5.60 4.44
N GLU A 252 0.87 -4.30 4.21
CA GLU A 252 0.24 -3.58 3.10
C GLU A 252 0.74 -4.06 1.72
N LEU A 253 2.03 -4.38 1.60
CA LEU A 253 2.61 -4.94 0.38
C LEU A 253 1.97 -6.29 0.02
N LEU A 254 1.77 -7.17 1.00
CA LEU A 254 1.10 -8.46 0.82
C LEU A 254 -0.34 -8.27 0.34
N LYS A 255 -1.11 -7.34 0.94
CA LYS A 255 -2.47 -7.01 0.51
C LYS A 255 -2.51 -6.53 -0.95
N VAL A 256 -1.55 -5.69 -1.35
CA VAL A 256 -1.44 -5.22 -2.74
C VAL A 256 -1.15 -6.39 -3.68
N HIS A 257 -0.23 -7.29 -3.32
CA HIS A 257 0.12 -8.43 -4.16
C HIS A 257 -1.02 -9.44 -4.31
N GLU A 258 -1.73 -9.75 -3.23
CA GLU A 258 -2.91 -10.61 -3.23
C GLU A 258 -4.06 -10.01 -4.03
N GLY A 259 -4.25 -8.69 -3.92
CA GLY A 259 -5.18 -7.92 -4.73
C GLY A 259 -4.87 -8.06 -6.22
N ARG A 260 -3.61 -7.80 -6.62
CA ARG A 260 -3.17 -7.93 -8.03
C ARG A 260 -3.43 -9.33 -8.59
N ARG A 261 -3.05 -10.38 -7.85
CA ARG A 261 -3.26 -11.78 -8.28
C ARG A 261 -4.74 -12.11 -8.45
N SER A 262 -5.57 -11.70 -7.51
CA SER A 262 -7.02 -11.98 -7.57
C SER A 262 -7.67 -11.33 -8.80
N TYR A 263 -7.22 -10.13 -9.20
CA TYR A 263 -7.78 -9.43 -10.36
C TYR A 263 -7.29 -9.97 -11.71
N GLN A 264 -6.04 -10.39 -11.82
CA GLN A 264 -5.53 -11.04 -13.04
C GLN A 264 -6.30 -12.33 -13.37
N ILE A 265 -6.73 -13.07 -12.35
CA ILE A 265 -7.39 -14.38 -12.52
C ILE A 265 -8.87 -14.25 -12.89
N PHE A 266 -9.59 -13.20 -12.42
CA PHE A 266 -11.05 -13.19 -12.46
C PHE A 266 -11.68 -12.24 -13.50
N GLU A 267 -10.99 -11.17 -13.89
CA GLU A 267 -11.65 -10.07 -14.59
C GLU A 267 -11.25 -9.82 -16.04
N TYR A 268 -10.08 -10.26 -16.49
CA TYR A 268 -9.63 -9.97 -17.86
C TYR A 268 -8.76 -11.09 -18.46
N PRO A 269 -9.36 -12.07 -19.14
CA PRO A 269 -8.61 -13.06 -19.93
C PRO A 269 -7.78 -12.43 -21.08
N GLN A 270 -8.11 -11.20 -21.48
CA GLN A 270 -7.44 -10.44 -22.55
C GLN A 270 -6.19 -9.67 -22.09
N LEU A 271 -5.83 -9.70 -20.79
CA LEU A 271 -4.61 -9.08 -20.27
C LEU A 271 -3.36 -9.97 -20.44
N SER A 272 -3.35 -10.96 -21.34
CA SER A 272 -2.21 -11.86 -21.50
C SER A 272 -0.89 -11.15 -21.83
N GLU A 273 -0.95 -9.90 -22.30
CA GLU A 273 0.21 -9.06 -22.62
C GLU A 273 0.39 -7.82 -21.72
N GLU A 274 -0.44 -7.63 -20.70
CA GLU A 274 -0.44 -6.42 -19.85
C GLU A 274 -0.42 -6.78 -18.36
N ARG A 275 0.42 -6.11 -17.58
CA ARG A 275 0.55 -6.35 -16.13
C ARG A 275 -0.25 -5.33 -15.33
N VAL A 276 -1.15 -5.83 -14.47
CA VAL A 276 -1.92 -5.00 -13.54
C VAL A 276 -1.01 -4.43 -12.45
N LEU A 277 -0.96 -3.10 -12.35
CA LEU A 277 -0.13 -2.36 -11.39
C LEU A 277 -0.94 -1.86 -10.19
N CYS A 278 -2.11 -1.27 -10.45
CA CYS A 278 -2.95 -0.68 -9.40
C CYS A 278 -4.44 -0.86 -9.72
N VAL A 279 -5.24 -1.08 -8.68
CA VAL A 279 -6.69 -1.21 -8.81
C VAL A 279 -7.39 -0.22 -7.89
N GLY A 280 -8.05 0.75 -8.51
CA GLY A 280 -8.89 1.76 -7.88
C GLY A 280 -10.30 1.25 -7.72
N SER A 281 -10.48 0.30 -6.79
CA SER A 281 -11.81 -0.21 -6.44
C SER A 281 -11.98 -0.18 -4.93
N SER A 282 -12.97 0.56 -4.43
CA SER A 282 -13.45 0.32 -3.07
C SER A 282 -14.96 0.46 -3.02
N ARG A 283 -15.64 -0.48 -2.35
CA ARG A 283 -17.10 -0.45 -2.16
C ARG A 283 -17.58 0.81 -1.43
N LYS A 284 -16.69 1.45 -0.64
CA LYS A 284 -16.96 2.66 0.14
C LYS A 284 -16.58 3.97 -0.57
N ARG A 285 -15.67 3.92 -1.56
CA ARG A 285 -15.13 5.08 -2.30
C ARG A 285 -14.85 4.70 -3.77
N PRO A 286 -15.87 4.66 -4.63
CA PRO A 286 -15.69 4.40 -6.06
C PRO A 286 -14.88 5.52 -6.73
N VAL A 287 -14.33 5.25 -7.91
CA VAL A 287 -13.77 6.28 -8.78
C VAL A 287 -14.89 6.76 -9.69
N LEU A 288 -15.07 8.07 -9.83
CA LEU A 288 -16.11 8.62 -10.70
C LEU A 288 -15.49 9.05 -12.04
N LYS A 289 -15.99 8.52 -13.16
CA LYS A 289 -15.64 9.02 -14.49
C LYS A 289 -16.61 10.13 -14.89
N TRP A 290 -16.09 11.32 -15.14
CA TRP A 290 -16.87 12.48 -15.58
C TRP A 290 -17.01 12.50 -17.10
N GLU A 291 -18.24 12.61 -17.58
CA GLU A 291 -18.58 12.68 -19.00
C GLU A 291 -19.87 13.48 -19.18
N ASN A 292 -19.85 14.54 -20.01
CA ASN A 292 -21.02 15.39 -20.29
C ASN A 292 -21.74 15.92 -19.02
N ASN A 293 -20.98 16.43 -18.04
CA ASN A 293 -21.46 16.86 -16.72
C ASN A 293 -22.11 15.76 -15.85
N MET A 294 -22.02 14.50 -16.25
CA MET A 294 -22.45 13.35 -15.45
C MET A 294 -21.24 12.59 -14.89
N ALA A 295 -21.35 12.18 -13.63
CA ALA A 295 -20.34 11.38 -12.95
C ALA A 295 -20.80 9.91 -12.88
N TRP A 296 -20.04 9.03 -13.50
CA TRP A 296 -20.32 7.59 -13.53
C TRP A 296 -19.46 6.89 -12.47
N PRO A 297 -20.05 6.31 -11.41
CA PRO A 297 -19.29 5.55 -10.44
C PRO A 297 -18.80 4.23 -11.04
N GLY A 298 -17.53 3.92 -10.78
CA GLY A 298 -16.90 2.75 -11.33
C GLY A 298 -15.61 2.37 -10.63
N LYS A 299 -14.96 1.42 -11.27
CA LYS A 299 -13.66 0.88 -10.91
C LYS A 299 -12.65 1.30 -11.96
N VAL A 300 -11.46 1.73 -11.54
CA VAL A 300 -10.33 1.97 -12.43
C VAL A 300 -9.27 0.89 -12.21
N THR A 301 -8.67 0.38 -13.27
CA THR A 301 -7.50 -0.50 -13.24
C THR A 301 -6.40 0.13 -14.07
N LEU A 302 -5.20 0.27 -13.50
CA LEU A 302 -3.99 0.72 -14.18
C LEU A 302 -3.12 -0.49 -14.49
N THR A 303 -2.70 -0.60 -15.76
CA THR A 303 -1.72 -1.57 -16.23
C THR A 303 -0.43 -0.87 -16.65
N ASP A 304 0.57 -1.64 -17.01
CA ASP A 304 1.80 -1.14 -17.63
C ASP A 304 1.60 -0.53 -19.02
N LYS A 305 0.41 -0.64 -19.65
CA LYS A 305 0.12 -0.05 -20.98
C LYS A 305 -1.15 0.80 -21.05
N ALA A 306 -2.10 0.67 -20.13
CA ALA A 306 -3.42 1.27 -20.28
C ALA A 306 -4.15 1.54 -18.95
N LEU A 307 -5.17 2.39 -19.03
CA LEU A 307 -6.20 2.55 -18.00
C LEU A 307 -7.48 1.84 -18.45
N TYR A 308 -8.09 1.07 -17.55
CA TYR A 308 -9.39 0.45 -17.74
C TYR A 308 -10.39 1.08 -16.78
N PHE A 309 -11.61 1.36 -17.26
CA PHE A 309 -12.71 1.82 -16.42
C PHE A 309 -13.93 0.92 -16.58
N GLU A 310 -14.46 0.44 -15.47
CA GLU A 310 -15.66 -0.39 -15.40
C GLU A 310 -16.73 0.33 -14.60
N ALA A 311 -17.82 0.75 -15.26
CA ALA A 311 -18.96 1.40 -14.59
C ALA A 311 -19.75 0.39 -13.75
N VAL A 312 -20.20 0.80 -12.57
CA VAL A 312 -21.09 -0.01 -11.72
C VAL A 312 -22.47 -0.13 -12.39
N LYS A 313 -22.88 -1.34 -12.78
CA LYS A 313 -24.21 -1.62 -13.34
C LYS A 313 -25.10 -2.36 -12.33
N PHE A 314 -26.38 -2.03 -12.32
CA PHE A 314 -27.39 -2.71 -11.47
C PHE A 314 -27.69 -4.15 -11.90
N LYS A 315 -27.45 -4.51 -13.18
CA LYS A 315 -27.60 -5.86 -13.72
C LYS A 315 -26.55 -6.13 -14.81
N GLY A 316 -25.95 -7.31 -14.79
CA GLY A 316 -24.96 -7.78 -15.77
C GLY A 316 -23.53 -7.28 -15.53
N ARG A 317 -22.56 -7.95 -16.16
CA ARG A 317 -21.14 -7.52 -16.16
C ARG A 317 -20.99 -6.28 -17.04
N SER A 318 -20.22 -5.30 -16.60
CA SER A 318 -19.98 -4.09 -17.36
C SER A 318 -18.76 -4.30 -18.26
N ASN A 319 -18.87 -3.90 -19.54
CA ASN A 319 -17.71 -3.95 -20.43
C ASN A 319 -16.78 -2.81 -20.04
N ALA A 320 -15.56 -3.15 -19.64
CA ALA A 320 -14.54 -2.16 -19.33
C ALA A 320 -14.16 -1.40 -20.61
N ILE A 321 -14.09 -0.07 -20.50
CA ILE A 321 -13.51 0.78 -21.54
C ILE A 321 -12.01 0.90 -21.29
N ARG A 322 -11.20 0.98 -22.35
CA ARG A 322 -9.74 1.05 -22.31
C ARG A 322 -9.25 2.39 -22.85
N LEU A 323 -8.33 3.02 -22.12
CA LEU A 323 -7.52 4.16 -22.58
C LEU A 323 -6.07 3.71 -22.68
N ASP A 324 -5.53 3.76 -23.88
CA ASP A 324 -4.15 3.40 -24.19
C ASP A 324 -3.18 4.47 -23.70
N LEU A 325 -2.22 4.10 -22.84
CA LEU A 325 -1.21 4.99 -22.28
C LEU A 325 0.12 4.99 -23.07
N THR A 326 0.24 4.16 -24.11
CA THR A 326 1.47 4.04 -24.91
C THR A 326 1.58 5.09 -26.02
N ARG A 327 0.52 5.88 -26.24
CA ARG A 327 0.43 6.83 -27.34
C ARG A 327 1.28 8.09 -27.10
N PRO A 328 1.95 8.62 -28.15
CA PRO A 328 2.67 9.88 -28.03
C PRO A 328 1.70 11.05 -27.78
N GLY A 329 2.19 12.09 -27.10
CA GLY A 329 1.40 13.30 -26.83
C GLY A 329 0.39 13.17 -25.67
N LEU A 330 0.44 12.07 -24.91
CA LEU A 330 -0.34 11.94 -23.69
C LEU A 330 0.16 12.89 -22.59
N GLU A 331 -0.79 13.58 -21.99
CA GLU A 331 -0.62 14.44 -20.82
C GLU A 331 -1.60 14.01 -19.73
N VAL A 332 -1.11 14.06 -18.50
CA VAL A 332 -1.91 13.87 -17.29
C VAL A 332 -1.81 15.12 -16.44
N LYS A 333 -2.97 15.60 -15.95
CA LYS A 333 -3.07 16.82 -15.14
C LYS A 333 -3.98 16.60 -13.96
N LYS A 334 -3.64 17.17 -12.80
CA LYS A 334 -4.57 17.32 -11.69
C LYS A 334 -5.63 18.34 -12.09
N VAL A 335 -6.90 18.02 -11.88
CA VAL A 335 -8.02 18.86 -12.26
C VAL A 335 -9.05 18.96 -11.15
N LYS A 336 -9.72 20.11 -11.10
CA LYS A 336 -10.90 20.28 -10.28
C LYS A 336 -12.12 19.75 -11.02
N VAL A 337 -12.95 19.00 -10.30
CA VAL A 337 -14.17 18.36 -10.80
C VAL A 337 -15.38 18.86 -10.03
N GLY A 338 -16.57 18.68 -10.60
CA GLY A 338 -17.81 19.10 -9.98
C GLY A 338 -18.94 19.20 -10.98
N PRO A 339 -20.20 19.16 -10.51
CA PRO A 339 -21.36 19.31 -11.37
C PRO A 339 -21.28 20.62 -12.16
N PHE A 340 -21.66 20.58 -13.44
CA PHE A 340 -21.60 21.73 -14.35
C PHE A 340 -20.21 22.33 -14.57
N ASN A 341 -19.14 21.54 -14.45
CA ASN A 341 -17.74 22.02 -14.50
C ASN A 341 -17.46 23.13 -13.47
N SER A 342 -18.18 23.11 -12.35
CA SER A 342 -18.02 24.11 -11.27
C SER A 342 -16.64 24.10 -10.62
N GLY A 343 -15.85 23.03 -10.78
CA GLY A 343 -14.50 22.94 -10.25
C GLY A 343 -14.45 22.97 -8.72
N LEU A 344 -15.49 22.44 -8.05
CA LEU A 344 -15.64 22.49 -6.61
C LEU A 344 -14.70 21.54 -5.85
N PHE A 345 -14.35 20.41 -6.46
CA PHE A 345 -13.58 19.36 -5.80
C PHE A 345 -12.22 19.21 -6.46
N ASP A 346 -11.15 19.37 -5.68
CA ASP A 346 -9.78 19.18 -6.16
C ASP A 346 -9.37 17.69 -6.06
N SER A 347 -10.16 16.81 -6.66
CA SER A 347 -10.09 15.35 -6.51
C SER A 347 -9.88 14.62 -7.85
N GLY A 348 -9.71 15.36 -8.96
CA GLY A 348 -9.70 14.82 -10.30
C GLY A 348 -8.32 14.65 -10.92
N VAL A 349 -8.21 13.69 -11.83
CA VAL A 349 -7.11 13.52 -12.78
C VAL A 349 -7.68 13.50 -14.19
N ALA A 350 -7.15 14.34 -15.07
CA ALA A 350 -7.47 14.36 -16.50
C ALA A 350 -6.33 13.72 -17.29
N VAL A 351 -6.65 12.77 -18.17
CA VAL A 351 -5.72 12.14 -19.11
C VAL A 351 -6.19 12.45 -20.54
N SER A 352 -5.32 13.04 -21.35
CA SER A 352 -5.65 13.50 -22.70
C SER A 352 -4.48 13.30 -23.66
N SER A 353 -4.76 13.06 -24.94
CA SER A 353 -3.76 12.85 -26.01
C SER A 353 -3.53 14.11 -26.86
N GLY A 354 -3.78 15.30 -26.29
CA GLY A 354 -3.70 16.59 -26.99
C GLY A 354 -5.06 17.16 -27.44
N PRO A 355 -5.06 18.35 -28.06
CA PRO A 355 -6.27 19.10 -28.41
C PRO A 355 -7.21 18.29 -29.34
N GLY A 356 -8.49 18.19 -28.98
CA GLY A 356 -9.50 17.49 -29.78
C GLY A 356 -9.61 15.98 -29.57
N SER A 357 -8.74 15.38 -28.74
CA SER A 357 -8.81 13.96 -28.38
C SER A 357 -9.73 13.70 -27.18
N GLN A 358 -10.23 12.47 -27.05
CA GLN A 358 -11.06 12.06 -25.91
C GLN A 358 -10.28 12.24 -24.61
N THR A 359 -10.75 13.13 -23.74
CA THR A 359 -10.16 13.36 -22.42
C THR A 359 -10.91 12.53 -21.38
N TRP A 360 -10.18 11.71 -20.63
CA TRP A 360 -10.74 11.01 -19.48
C TRP A 360 -10.56 11.86 -18.24
N VAL A 361 -11.66 12.16 -17.55
CA VAL A 361 -11.64 12.87 -16.26
C VAL A 361 -12.10 11.88 -15.19
N LEU A 362 -11.19 11.53 -14.28
CA LEU A 362 -11.40 10.57 -13.21
C LEU A 362 -11.32 11.28 -11.87
N GLU A 363 -12.39 11.21 -11.09
CA GLU A 363 -12.45 11.72 -9.73
C GLU A 363 -12.21 10.61 -8.71
N PHE A 364 -11.22 10.86 -7.85
CA PHE A 364 -10.86 9.99 -6.76
C PHE A 364 -11.41 10.58 -5.46
N VAL A 365 -12.66 10.22 -5.14
CA VAL A 365 -13.33 10.69 -3.92
C VAL A 365 -12.52 10.23 -2.70
N ASP A 366 -12.06 11.20 -1.92
CA ASP A 366 -11.36 10.98 -0.67
C ASP A 366 -12.03 11.78 0.44
N LEU A 367 -12.75 11.07 1.33
CA LEU A 367 -13.35 11.68 2.52
C LEU A 367 -12.33 11.80 3.68
N GLY A 368 -11.02 11.66 3.41
CA GLY A 368 -9.98 11.64 4.45
C GLY A 368 -8.61 12.21 4.08
N GLY A 369 -8.46 12.95 2.97
CA GLY A 369 -7.22 13.66 2.63
C GLY A 369 -6.89 13.64 1.13
N GLU A 370 -6.13 14.63 0.64
CA GLU A 370 -5.85 14.87 -0.80
C GLU A 370 -4.96 13.79 -1.48
N LEU A 371 -4.58 12.74 -0.76
CA LEU A 371 -3.51 11.80 -1.15
C LEU A 371 -3.90 10.86 -2.29
N ARG A 372 -5.17 10.43 -2.39
CA ARG A 372 -5.55 9.41 -3.39
C ARG A 372 -5.42 9.91 -4.82
N ARG A 373 -5.87 11.13 -5.11
CA ARG A 373 -5.70 11.76 -6.44
C ARG A 373 -4.22 11.83 -6.81
N ASP A 374 -3.38 12.23 -5.85
CA ASP A 374 -1.96 12.45 -6.07
C ASP A 374 -1.20 11.16 -6.37
N VAL A 375 -1.51 10.09 -5.66
CA VAL A 375 -0.97 8.75 -5.94
C VAL A 375 -1.36 8.31 -7.36
N TRP A 376 -2.63 8.44 -7.73
CA TRP A 376 -3.10 8.06 -9.07
C TRP A 376 -2.48 8.92 -10.17
N HIS A 377 -2.37 10.23 -9.95
CA HIS A 377 -1.67 11.14 -10.86
C HIS A 377 -0.21 10.71 -11.05
N ALA A 378 0.52 10.46 -9.96
CA ALA A 378 1.92 10.05 -10.01
C ALA A 378 2.09 8.72 -10.76
N SER A 379 1.29 7.70 -10.43
CA SER A 379 1.36 6.40 -11.10
C SER A 379 1.05 6.50 -12.60
N ILE A 380 0.03 7.25 -13.00
CA ILE A 380 -0.29 7.44 -14.43
C ILE A 380 0.84 8.22 -15.13
N SER A 381 1.39 9.24 -14.48
CA SER A 381 2.50 10.05 -15.02
C SER A 381 3.73 9.20 -15.26
N GLU A 382 4.05 8.29 -14.33
CA GLU A 382 5.18 7.39 -14.41
C GLU A 382 5.07 6.45 -15.61
N ILE A 383 3.90 5.84 -15.84
CA ILE A 383 3.66 4.97 -16.99
C ILE A 383 3.75 5.73 -18.32
N ILE A 384 3.14 6.93 -18.39
CA ILE A 384 3.24 7.77 -19.60
C ILE A 384 4.72 8.15 -19.86
N THR A 385 5.47 8.47 -18.81
CA THR A 385 6.89 8.86 -18.92
C THR A 385 7.75 7.67 -19.34
N LEU A 386 7.49 6.47 -18.80
CA LEU A 386 8.15 5.23 -19.21
C LEU A 386 7.97 4.99 -20.71
N HIS A 387 6.74 5.09 -21.24
CA HIS A 387 6.49 4.90 -22.67
C HIS A 387 7.06 6.02 -23.54
N LYS A 388 7.19 7.24 -23.01
CA LYS A 388 7.94 8.32 -23.69
C LYS A 388 9.44 8.09 -23.72
N PHE A 389 9.99 7.31 -22.78
CA PHE A 389 11.40 6.96 -22.74
C PHE A 389 11.74 5.78 -23.66
N LEU A 390 10.81 4.81 -23.76
CA LEU A 390 11.00 3.60 -24.58
C LEU A 390 10.80 3.82 -26.08
N ASN A 391 10.01 4.83 -26.47
CA ASN A 391 9.73 5.20 -27.85
C ASN A 391 10.52 6.45 -28.25
#